data_AF-A0A4R1YGT2-F1
#
_entry.id   AF-A0A4R1YGT2-F1
#
_cell.length_a   1.000
_cell.length_b   1.000
_cell.length_c   1.000
_cell.angle_alpha   90.00
_cell.angle_beta   90.00
_cell.angle_gamma   90.00
#
_symmetry.space_group_name_H-M   'P 1'
#
loop_
_entity.id
_entity.type
_entity.pdbx_description
1 polymer ?
#
loop_
_entity_poly.entity_id
_entity_poly.type
_entity_poly.pdbx_seq_one_letter_code
_entity_poly.pdbx_strand_id
1 'polypeptide(L)'
;MNEHSVEPQAAMEPPAPRSPIFNLPGSVLAALALLGLIYAVQSLFLSGNGLDWLFFNFGFIPLRYITPLSEQGPQLLWTPITYSLLHGSIEHIVFNGLWLMAFGTPVARRIGAFRFVTFWVLSAIAAAALHAALNWGEATLLIGASGVVSGLMGAACRFAFPPEQRIARPAHLNARLSMLEAFHSRTVVAFILFWFVGNLLIAVGVPLIGDGSQAIAWDAHIGGFIFGFILFSLFDRKPPEEPLTSEASDILQS
;
A
#
# COMPACT_ATOMS: atom_id res chain seq x y z
N MET A 1 -35.67 64.59 -5.52
CA MET A 1 -36.22 63.21 -5.42
C MET A 1 -35.02 62.30 -5.62
N ASN A 2 -34.33 61.94 -4.54
CA ASN A 2 -33.09 61.18 -4.59
C ASN A 2 -33.44 59.69 -4.57
N GLU A 3 -33.04 58.98 -5.63
CA GLU A 3 -33.12 57.52 -5.70
C GLU A 3 -32.07 56.92 -4.76
N HIS A 4 -32.54 56.24 -3.71
CA HIS A 4 -31.70 55.36 -2.90
C HIS A 4 -31.52 54.04 -3.66
N SER A 5 -30.35 53.87 -4.28
CA SER A 5 -29.85 52.58 -4.75
C SER A 5 -29.54 51.69 -3.55
N VAL A 6 -30.36 50.66 -3.35
CA VAL A 6 -30.10 49.59 -2.38
C VAL A 6 -29.08 48.64 -3.00
N GLU A 7 -27.88 48.62 -2.45
CA GLU A 7 -26.81 47.69 -2.84
C GLU A 7 -27.20 46.24 -2.41
N PRO A 8 -27.02 45.21 -3.25
CA PRO A 8 -27.36 43.85 -2.88
C PRO A 8 -26.40 43.38 -1.79
N GLN A 9 -26.92 42.99 -0.63
CA GLN A 9 -26.14 42.30 0.40
C GLN A 9 -25.56 41.02 -0.20
N ALA A 10 -24.24 40.99 -0.37
CA ALA A 10 -23.52 39.78 -0.73
C ALA A 10 -23.86 38.69 0.29
N ALA A 11 -24.56 37.66 -0.17
CA ALA A 11 -24.85 36.49 0.64
C ALA A 11 -23.51 35.88 1.09
N MET A 12 -23.25 35.88 2.40
CA MET A 12 -22.10 35.16 2.94
C MET A 12 -22.25 33.69 2.61
N GLU A 13 -21.37 33.16 1.75
CA GLU A 13 -21.27 31.72 1.52
C GLU A 13 -21.08 30.99 2.86
N PRO A 14 -21.83 29.92 3.12
CA PRO A 14 -21.64 29.13 4.33
C PRO A 14 -20.20 28.58 4.35
N PRO A 15 -19.55 28.55 5.52
CA PRO A 15 -18.18 28.05 5.62
C PRO A 15 -18.12 26.61 5.11
N ALA A 16 -17.16 26.34 4.22
CA ALA A 16 -16.97 25.03 3.62
C ALA A 16 -16.94 23.94 4.72
N PRO A 17 -17.68 22.83 4.57
CA PRO A 17 -17.71 21.79 5.57
C PRO A 17 -16.29 21.30 5.83
N ARG A 18 -15.89 21.31 7.11
CA ARG A 18 -14.60 20.78 7.57
C ARG A 18 -14.54 19.31 7.21
N SER A 19 -13.90 18.98 6.09
CA SER A 19 -13.61 17.62 5.73
C SER A 19 -12.58 17.09 6.74
N PRO A 20 -12.80 15.90 7.34
CA PRO A 20 -11.84 15.34 8.27
C PRO A 20 -10.49 15.17 7.57
N ILE A 21 -9.42 15.62 8.23
CA ILE A 21 -8.03 15.59 7.73
C ILE A 21 -7.61 14.16 7.30
N PHE A 22 -8.26 13.13 7.85
CA PHE A 22 -8.06 11.72 7.50
C PHE A 22 -9.34 11.06 6.97
N ASN A 23 -9.74 11.40 5.73
CA ASN A 23 -10.81 10.67 5.05
C ASN A 23 -10.29 9.33 4.47
N LEU A 24 -9.85 8.40 5.33
CA LEU A 24 -9.34 7.10 4.88
C LEU A 24 -10.45 6.22 4.30
N PRO A 25 -10.22 5.48 3.20
CA PRO A 25 -11.17 4.50 2.69
C PRO A 25 -11.44 3.42 3.73
N GLY A 26 -12.68 2.95 3.83
CA GLY A 26 -13.08 1.94 4.81
C GLY A 26 -12.22 0.67 4.76
N SER A 27 -11.73 0.25 3.59
CA SER A 27 -10.83 -0.90 3.46
C SER A 27 -9.43 -0.68 4.05
N VAL A 28 -8.90 0.54 3.95
CA VAL A 28 -7.60 0.90 4.56
C VAL A 28 -7.76 1.00 6.07
N LEU A 29 -8.83 1.62 6.54
CA LEU A 29 -9.15 1.70 7.97
C LEU A 29 -9.33 0.30 8.57
N ALA A 30 -10.07 -0.58 7.89
CA ALA A 30 -10.27 -1.96 8.33
C ALA A 30 -8.94 -2.73 8.38
N ALA A 31 -8.06 -2.56 7.39
CA ALA A 31 -6.73 -3.17 7.41
C ALA A 31 -5.89 -2.66 8.59
N LEU A 32 -5.82 -1.35 8.82
CA LEU A 32 -5.11 -0.77 9.96
C LEU A 32 -5.66 -1.27 11.31
N ALA A 33 -6.98 -1.32 11.45
CA ALA A 33 -7.63 -1.82 12.64
C ALA A 33 -7.32 -3.30 12.87
N LEU A 34 -7.35 -4.13 11.82
CA LEU A 34 -7.01 -5.54 11.89
C LEU A 34 -5.56 -5.76 12.30
N LEU A 35 -4.61 -5.07 11.65
CA LEU A 35 -3.19 -5.15 12.00
C LEU A 35 -2.95 -4.71 13.45
N GLY A 36 -3.56 -3.59 13.85
CA GLY A 36 -3.44 -3.06 15.20
C GLY A 36 -4.02 -4.01 16.24
N LEU A 37 -5.17 -4.63 15.97
CA LEU A 37 -5.77 -5.63 16.85
C LEU A 37 -4.89 -6.87 17.00
N ILE A 38 -4.38 -7.41 15.90
CA ILE A 38 -3.48 -8.58 15.92
C ILE A 38 -2.22 -8.27 16.73
N TYR A 39 -1.60 -7.11 16.49
CA TYR A 39 -0.42 -6.70 17.24
C TYR A 39 -0.72 -6.41 18.72
N ALA A 40 -1.88 -5.86 19.06
CA ALA A 40 -2.31 -5.71 20.46
C ALA A 40 -2.48 -7.07 21.14
N VAL A 41 -3.03 -8.07 20.44
CA VAL A 41 -3.11 -9.45 20.95
C VAL A 41 -1.71 -10.02 21.18
N GLN A 42 -0.82 -9.89 20.20
CA GLN A 42 0.57 -10.32 20.32
C GLN A 42 1.26 -9.71 21.54
N SER A 43 1.18 -8.39 21.70
CA SER A 43 1.96 -7.64 22.69
C SER A 43 1.39 -7.70 24.11
N LEU A 44 0.06 -7.77 24.27
CA LEU A 44 -0.58 -7.64 25.58
C LEU A 44 -1.00 -8.99 26.19
N PHE A 45 -1.20 -10.02 25.36
CA PHE A 45 -1.81 -11.27 25.81
C PHE A 45 -0.94 -12.52 25.62
N LEU A 46 0.08 -12.49 24.74
CA LEU A 46 0.92 -13.66 24.50
C LEU A 46 2.22 -13.58 25.31
N SER A 47 2.57 -14.71 25.93
CA SER A 47 3.91 -14.93 26.50
C SER A 47 4.94 -15.17 25.40
N GLY A 48 6.24 -15.19 25.73
CA GLY A 48 7.31 -15.49 24.76
C GLY A 48 7.06 -16.77 23.97
N ASN A 49 6.76 -17.88 24.67
CA ASN A 49 6.42 -19.15 24.01
C ASN A 49 5.15 -19.06 23.14
N GLY A 50 4.17 -18.24 23.54
CA GLY A 50 2.96 -18.01 22.76
C GLY A 50 3.24 -17.22 21.47
N LEU A 51 4.12 -16.23 21.54
CA LEU A 51 4.60 -15.48 20.39
C LEU A 51 5.40 -16.36 19.42
N ASP A 52 6.32 -17.17 19.93
CA ASP A 52 7.10 -18.11 19.12
C ASP A 52 6.17 -19.10 18.41
N TRP A 53 5.17 -19.64 19.12
CA TRP A 53 4.16 -20.50 18.51
C TRP A 53 3.37 -19.77 17.42
N LEU A 54 2.95 -18.52 17.65
CA LEU A 54 2.22 -17.73 16.67
C LEU A 54 3.07 -17.47 15.42
N PHE A 55 4.31 -17.01 15.60
CA PHE A 55 5.22 -16.71 14.49
C PHE A 55 5.61 -17.96 13.72
N PHE A 56 5.84 -19.07 14.41
CA PHE A 56 6.01 -20.34 13.74
C PHE A 56 4.76 -20.69 12.93
N ASN A 57 3.55 -20.67 13.49
CA ASN A 57 2.37 -21.16 12.77
C ASN A 57 1.83 -20.24 11.68
N PHE A 58 2.06 -18.92 11.77
CA PHE A 58 1.44 -17.93 10.90
C PHE A 58 2.45 -17.04 10.15
N GLY A 59 3.72 -17.05 10.53
CA GLY A 59 4.82 -16.44 9.76
C GLY A 59 5.25 -17.33 8.59
N PHE A 60 5.78 -16.71 7.55
CA PHE A 60 6.25 -17.42 6.36
C PHE A 60 7.69 -17.91 6.55
N ILE A 61 7.94 -19.20 6.28
CA ILE A 61 9.27 -19.82 6.43
C ILE A 61 9.54 -20.70 5.19
N PRO A 62 10.56 -20.37 4.37
CA PRO A 62 10.89 -21.12 3.16
C PRO A 62 11.22 -22.60 3.38
N LEU A 63 11.85 -22.96 4.51
CA LEU A 63 12.16 -24.34 4.89
C LEU A 63 10.97 -25.32 4.78
N ARG A 64 9.73 -24.84 4.95
CA ARG A 64 8.52 -25.66 4.79
C ARG A 64 8.38 -26.28 3.42
N TYR A 65 8.91 -25.65 2.37
CA TYR A 65 8.75 -26.14 1.00
C TYR A 65 9.72 -27.26 0.63
N ILE A 66 10.72 -27.54 1.47
CA ILE A 66 11.62 -28.69 1.33
C ILE A 66 11.39 -29.77 2.38
N THR A 67 10.63 -29.46 3.43
CA THR A 67 10.29 -30.41 4.49
C THR A 67 9.21 -31.37 3.97
N PRO A 68 9.34 -32.70 4.14
CA PRO A 68 8.29 -33.64 3.74
C PRO A 68 6.94 -33.33 4.42
N LEU A 69 5.83 -33.46 3.70
CA LEU A 69 4.49 -33.19 4.25
C LEU A 69 4.12 -34.09 5.44
N SER A 70 4.73 -35.28 5.54
CA SER A 70 4.57 -36.19 6.69
C SER A 70 5.26 -35.68 7.98
N GLU A 71 6.17 -34.72 7.87
CA GLU A 71 7.00 -34.22 8.96
C GLU A 71 6.62 -32.79 9.39
N GLN A 72 5.57 -32.21 8.79
CA GLN A 72 5.11 -30.87 9.11
C GLN A 72 3.57 -30.78 9.14
N GLY A 73 3.06 -29.70 9.72
CA GLY A 73 1.64 -29.38 9.66
C GLY A 73 1.23 -28.68 8.35
N PRO A 74 -0.04 -28.28 8.22
CA PRO A 74 -0.56 -27.68 6.99
C PRO A 74 -0.22 -26.19 6.82
N GLN A 75 0.71 -25.63 7.61
CA GLN A 75 1.02 -24.20 7.66
C GLN A 75 1.39 -23.61 6.28
N LEU A 76 2.03 -24.40 5.42
CA LEU A 76 2.41 -23.99 4.06
C LEU A 76 1.24 -23.47 3.21
N LEU A 77 -0.01 -23.81 3.57
CA LEU A 77 -1.22 -23.40 2.86
C LEU A 77 -1.62 -21.95 3.15
N TRP A 78 -1.39 -21.45 4.36
CA TRP A 78 -1.85 -20.12 4.78
C TRP A 78 -0.72 -19.14 5.06
N THR A 79 0.47 -19.61 5.42
CA THR A 79 1.60 -18.75 5.75
C THR A 79 2.05 -17.81 4.62
N PRO A 80 1.88 -18.11 3.32
CA PRO A 80 2.12 -17.13 2.25
C PRO A 80 1.24 -15.88 2.30
N ILE A 81 0.19 -15.89 3.12
CA ILE A 81 -0.75 -14.78 3.28
C ILE A 81 -0.68 -14.23 4.71
N THR A 82 -0.79 -15.10 5.72
CA THR A 82 -0.96 -14.68 7.12
C THR A 82 0.24 -13.95 7.69
N TYR A 83 1.43 -14.19 7.15
CA TYR A 83 2.64 -13.49 7.57
C TYR A 83 2.50 -11.97 7.46
N SER A 84 1.75 -11.52 6.46
CA SER A 84 1.54 -10.10 6.17
C SER A 84 0.71 -9.37 7.24
N LEU A 85 0.13 -10.10 8.19
CA LEU A 85 -0.71 -9.56 9.26
C LEU A 85 0.04 -9.43 10.60
N LEU A 86 1.16 -10.14 10.76
CA LEU A 86 1.96 -10.20 11.98
C LEU A 86 3.02 -9.10 12.01
N HIS A 87 3.36 -8.59 13.19
CA HIS A 87 4.41 -7.59 13.35
C HIS A 87 5.30 -7.87 14.56
N GLY A 88 6.63 -7.73 14.40
CA GLY A 88 7.61 -8.04 15.45
C GLY A 88 7.79 -6.94 16.50
N SER A 89 7.49 -5.68 16.18
CA SER A 89 7.69 -4.53 17.08
C SER A 89 6.68 -3.41 16.81
N ILE A 90 6.61 -2.42 17.70
CA ILE A 90 5.72 -1.28 17.58
C ILE A 90 6.17 -0.36 16.44
N GLU A 91 7.48 -0.14 16.28
CA GLU A 91 8.05 0.64 15.19
C GLU A 91 7.72 0.00 13.85
N HIS A 92 7.79 -1.34 13.77
CA HIS A 92 7.49 -2.09 12.57
C HIS A 92 6.03 -1.90 12.12
N ILE A 93 5.05 -2.03 13.02
CA ILE A 93 3.63 -1.80 12.67
C ILE A 93 3.32 -0.33 12.40
N VAL A 94 3.89 0.61 13.17
CA VAL A 94 3.67 2.05 12.95
C VAL A 94 4.19 2.46 11.57
N PHE A 95 5.40 2.01 11.21
CA PHE A 95 5.97 2.30 9.90
C PHE A 95 5.09 1.72 8.79
N ASN A 96 4.71 0.44 8.87
CA ASN A 96 3.78 -0.15 7.89
C ASN A 96 2.46 0.60 7.81
N GLY A 97 1.90 1.02 8.94
CA GLY A 97 0.65 1.79 9.00
C GLY A 97 0.76 3.13 8.29
N LEU A 98 1.85 3.88 8.48
CA LEU A 98 2.09 5.15 7.81
C LEU A 98 2.16 5.00 6.29
N TRP A 99 2.93 4.03 5.80
CA TRP A 99 3.03 3.76 4.37
C TRP A 99 1.74 3.17 3.78
N LEU A 100 1.04 2.33 4.54
CA LEU A 100 -0.28 1.83 4.16
C LEU A 100 -1.30 2.97 4.01
N MET A 101 -1.30 3.95 4.90
CA MET A 101 -2.15 5.14 4.77
C MET A 101 -1.77 5.96 3.52
N ALA A 102 -0.48 6.18 3.28
CA ALA A 102 0.00 6.97 2.15
C ALA A 102 -0.29 6.34 0.78
N PHE A 103 0.00 5.04 0.62
CA PHE A 103 -0.08 4.34 -0.67
C PHE A 103 -1.33 3.48 -0.82
N GLY A 104 -1.81 2.89 0.27
CA GLY A 104 -3.04 2.12 0.27
C GLY A 104 -4.27 2.97 0.02
N THR A 105 -4.32 4.21 0.53
CA THR A 105 -5.46 5.12 0.31
C THR A 105 -5.76 5.38 -1.17
N PRO A 106 -4.83 5.91 -1.98
CA PRO A 106 -5.11 6.15 -3.39
C PRO A 106 -5.42 4.87 -4.17
N VAL A 107 -4.75 3.75 -3.86
CA VAL A 107 -5.02 2.46 -4.50
C VAL A 107 -6.41 1.94 -4.14
N ALA A 108 -6.78 1.93 -2.86
CA ALA A 108 -8.07 1.47 -2.38
C ALA A 108 -9.25 2.27 -2.94
N ARG A 109 -9.13 3.61 -3.01
CA ARG A 109 -10.16 4.46 -3.65
C ARG A 109 -10.34 4.10 -5.12
N ARG A 110 -9.26 3.76 -5.80
CA ARG A 110 -9.26 3.44 -7.22
C ARG A 110 -9.88 2.08 -7.52
N ILE A 111 -9.49 1.03 -6.79
CA ILE A 111 -9.91 -0.35 -7.11
C ILE A 111 -11.10 -0.83 -6.28
N GLY A 112 -11.47 -0.09 -5.22
CA GLY A 112 -12.53 -0.45 -4.28
C GLY A 112 -12.13 -1.57 -3.31
N ALA A 113 -12.98 -1.78 -2.29
CA ALA A 113 -12.66 -2.65 -1.15
C ALA A 113 -12.38 -4.12 -1.54
N PHE A 114 -13.22 -4.73 -2.36
CA PHE A 114 -13.06 -6.15 -2.74
C PHE A 114 -11.72 -6.39 -3.45
N ARG A 115 -11.39 -5.57 -4.46
CA ARG A 115 -10.13 -5.69 -5.19
C ARG A 115 -8.93 -5.31 -4.35
N PHE A 116 -9.08 -4.43 -3.37
CA PHE A 116 -8.04 -4.11 -2.40
C PHE A 116 -7.68 -5.33 -1.55
N VAL A 117 -8.67 -6.10 -1.08
CA VAL A 117 -8.41 -7.36 -0.35
C VAL A 117 -7.76 -8.41 -1.27
N THR A 118 -8.25 -8.59 -2.50
CA THR A 118 -7.61 -9.50 -3.45
C THR A 118 -6.17 -9.08 -3.78
N PHE A 119 -5.93 -7.78 -3.94
CA PHE A 119 -4.59 -7.22 -4.16
C PHE A 119 -3.68 -7.48 -2.96
N TRP A 120 -4.19 -7.33 -1.73
CA TRP A 120 -3.44 -7.65 -0.51
C TRP A 120 -2.95 -9.10 -0.53
N VAL A 121 -3.88 -10.05 -0.74
CA VAL A 121 -3.59 -11.48 -0.74
C VAL A 121 -2.56 -11.84 -1.82
N LEU A 122 -2.77 -11.40 -3.05
CA LEU A 122 -1.88 -11.74 -4.16
C LEU A 122 -0.51 -11.05 -4.06
N SER A 123 -0.46 -9.82 -3.53
CA SER A 123 0.79 -9.13 -3.25
C SER A 123 1.59 -9.82 -2.14
N ALA A 124 0.93 -10.27 -1.07
CA ALA A 124 1.56 -11.06 -0.01
C ALA A 124 2.16 -12.36 -0.57
N ILE A 125 1.41 -13.08 -1.40
CA ILE A 125 1.90 -14.31 -2.04
C ILE A 125 3.10 -14.01 -2.94
N ALA A 126 3.06 -12.95 -3.75
CA ALA A 126 4.16 -12.58 -4.63
C ALA A 126 5.43 -12.18 -3.85
N ALA A 127 5.27 -11.45 -2.75
CA ALA A 127 6.36 -11.09 -1.85
C ALA A 127 6.97 -12.34 -1.18
N ALA A 128 6.13 -13.22 -0.62
CA ALA A 128 6.58 -14.50 -0.05
C ALA A 128 7.25 -15.40 -1.08
N ALA A 129 6.75 -15.43 -2.33
CA ALA A 129 7.34 -16.22 -3.41
C ALA A 129 8.74 -15.74 -3.78
N LEU A 130 8.97 -14.42 -3.88
CA LEU A 130 10.32 -13.91 -4.15
C LEU A 130 11.26 -14.15 -2.97
N HIS A 131 10.77 -13.96 -1.73
CA HIS A 131 11.55 -14.27 -0.53
C HIS A 131 11.95 -15.76 -0.50
N ALA A 132 11.02 -16.67 -0.80
CA ALA A 132 11.31 -18.09 -0.87
C ALA A 132 12.32 -18.41 -1.98
N ALA A 133 12.19 -17.82 -3.15
CA ALA A 133 13.11 -18.05 -4.27
C ALA A 133 14.56 -17.69 -3.94
N LEU A 134 14.76 -16.67 -3.09
CA LEU A 134 16.10 -16.20 -2.69
C LEU A 134 16.65 -16.87 -1.42
N ASN A 135 15.77 -17.38 -0.54
CA ASN A 135 16.14 -18.04 0.72
C ASN A 135 15.63 -19.48 0.75
N TRP A 136 15.71 -20.17 -0.38
CA TRP A 136 15.07 -21.47 -0.53
C TRP A 136 15.65 -22.51 0.42
N GLY A 137 14.80 -23.13 1.23
CA GLY A 137 15.22 -24.10 2.25
C GLY A 137 15.74 -23.50 3.56
N GLU A 138 15.86 -22.18 3.65
CA GLU A 138 16.33 -21.53 4.87
C GLU A 138 15.21 -21.39 5.92
N ALA A 139 15.61 -21.40 7.19
CA ALA A 139 14.71 -21.21 8.34
C ALA A 139 14.47 -19.71 8.65
N THR A 140 14.46 -18.86 7.63
CA THR A 140 14.21 -17.42 7.78
C THR A 140 12.74 -17.17 8.07
N LEU A 141 12.46 -16.36 9.09
CA LEU A 141 11.10 -15.94 9.42
C LEU A 141 10.76 -14.63 8.71
N LEU A 142 9.76 -14.67 7.83
CA LEU A 142 9.16 -13.49 7.22
C LEU A 142 7.85 -13.17 7.94
N ILE A 143 7.73 -11.94 8.46
CA ILE A 143 6.51 -11.35 9.03
C ILE A 143 6.44 -9.87 8.65
N GLY A 144 5.23 -9.30 8.60
CA GLY A 144 5.02 -7.86 8.36
C GLY A 144 4.27 -7.56 7.08
N ALA A 145 3.47 -6.49 7.11
CA ALA A 145 2.69 -6.04 5.97
C ALA A 145 3.53 -5.41 4.84
N SER A 146 4.84 -5.28 5.02
CA SER A 146 5.72 -4.44 4.19
C SER A 146 5.84 -4.90 2.75
N GLY A 147 5.76 -6.21 2.48
CA GLY A 147 5.64 -6.74 1.12
C GLY A 147 4.36 -6.26 0.43
N VAL A 148 3.23 -6.31 1.13
CA VAL A 148 1.94 -5.81 0.60
C VAL A 148 1.98 -4.30 0.37
N VAL A 149 2.50 -3.56 1.34
CA VAL A 149 2.70 -2.10 1.23
C VAL A 149 3.58 -1.77 0.03
N SER A 150 4.66 -2.52 -0.19
CA SER A 150 5.52 -2.35 -1.36
C SER A 150 4.76 -2.58 -2.67
N GLY A 151 3.85 -3.56 -2.71
CA GLY A 151 2.95 -3.72 -3.85
C GLY A 151 1.99 -2.55 -4.05
N LEU A 152 1.45 -1.97 -2.98
CA LEU A 152 0.63 -0.76 -3.07
C LEU A 152 1.46 0.44 -3.60
N MET A 153 2.74 0.54 -3.22
CA MET A 153 3.67 1.54 -3.75
C MET A 153 3.95 1.33 -5.25
N GLY A 154 4.22 0.09 -5.67
CA GLY A 154 4.40 -0.28 -7.07
C GLY A 154 3.16 0.05 -7.92
N ALA A 155 1.96 -0.26 -7.41
CA ALA A 155 0.70 0.11 -8.04
C ALA A 155 0.53 1.63 -8.14
N ALA A 156 0.76 2.36 -7.04
CA ALA A 156 0.66 3.81 -6.98
C ALA A 156 1.62 4.50 -7.95
N CYS A 157 2.81 3.97 -8.20
CA CYS A 157 3.73 4.51 -9.22
C CYS A 157 3.09 4.67 -10.60
N ARG A 158 2.09 3.84 -10.91
CA ARG A 158 1.42 3.83 -12.21
C ARG A 158 0.40 4.95 -12.36
N PHE A 159 0.03 5.68 -11.32
CA PHE A 159 -1.00 6.71 -11.42
C PHE A 159 -0.94 7.83 -10.37
N ALA A 160 -0.38 7.60 -9.18
CA ALA A 160 -0.42 8.55 -8.08
C ALA A 160 0.50 9.77 -8.24
N PHE A 161 1.50 9.68 -9.13
CA PHE A 161 2.42 10.78 -9.44
C PHE A 161 2.04 11.42 -10.79
N PRO A 162 1.35 12.57 -10.79
CA PRO A 162 1.02 13.25 -12.04
C PRO A 162 2.28 13.82 -12.70
N PRO A 163 2.32 13.93 -14.04
CA PRO A 163 3.30 14.76 -14.73
C PRO A 163 3.18 16.22 -14.25
N GLU A 164 4.31 16.95 -14.27
CA GLU A 164 4.56 18.29 -13.67
C GLU A 164 3.56 19.42 -14.04
N GLN A 165 2.53 19.15 -14.85
CA GLN A 165 1.64 20.17 -15.44
C GLN A 165 0.14 19.93 -15.23
N ARG A 166 -0.27 19.00 -14.36
CA ARG A 166 -1.71 18.77 -14.09
C ARG A 166 -2.15 19.42 -12.78
N ILE A 167 -3.31 20.09 -12.83
CA ILE A 167 -4.08 20.59 -11.68
C ILE A 167 -4.10 19.51 -10.58
N ALA A 168 -4.02 19.93 -9.31
CA ALA A 168 -4.02 19.08 -8.12
C ALA A 168 -5.33 18.28 -7.96
N ARG A 169 -5.54 17.30 -8.83
CA ARG A 169 -6.63 16.33 -8.76
C ARG A 169 -6.25 15.20 -7.80
N PRO A 170 -7.23 14.61 -7.09
CA PRO A 170 -6.97 13.46 -6.22
C PRO A 170 -6.23 12.35 -6.97
N ALA A 171 -5.13 11.85 -6.38
CA ALA A 171 -4.23 10.88 -7.03
C ALA A 171 -4.94 9.68 -7.67
N HIS A 172 -5.97 9.14 -7.02
CA HIS A 172 -6.75 8.00 -7.53
C HIS A 172 -7.52 8.25 -8.84
N LEU A 173 -7.77 9.52 -9.20
CA LEU A 173 -8.44 9.93 -10.44
C LEU A 173 -7.48 10.20 -11.60
N ASN A 174 -6.16 10.14 -11.36
CA ASN A 174 -5.18 10.31 -12.42
C ASN A 174 -5.32 9.21 -13.49
N ALA A 175 -4.96 9.53 -14.73
CA ALA A 175 -4.81 8.50 -15.76
C ALA A 175 -3.71 7.52 -15.33
N ARG A 176 -3.94 6.22 -15.55
CA ARG A 176 -2.89 5.22 -15.34
C ARG A 176 -1.90 5.34 -16.49
N LEU A 177 -0.63 5.50 -16.16
CA LEU A 177 0.48 5.41 -17.10
C LEU A 177 0.52 3.97 -17.69
N SER A 178 1.02 3.80 -18.90
CA SER A 178 1.56 2.54 -19.43
C SER A 178 2.95 2.28 -18.85
N MET A 179 3.47 1.06 -18.94
CA MET A 179 4.79 0.73 -18.36
C MET A 179 5.88 1.66 -18.91
N LEU A 180 5.84 1.91 -20.22
CA LEU A 180 6.78 2.80 -20.90
C LEU A 180 6.66 4.24 -20.40
N GLU A 181 5.43 4.77 -20.24
CA GLU A 181 5.22 6.11 -19.70
C GLU A 181 5.72 6.25 -18.26
N ALA A 182 5.56 5.21 -17.43
CA ALA A 182 6.09 5.21 -16.07
C ALA A 182 7.62 5.26 -16.04
N PHE A 183 8.32 4.54 -16.94
CA PHE A 183 9.78 4.60 -17.04
C PHE A 183 10.31 5.91 -17.67
N HIS A 184 9.49 6.63 -18.43
CA HIS A 184 9.85 7.98 -18.90
C HIS A 184 9.53 9.09 -17.88
N SER A 185 8.73 8.82 -16.86
CA SER A 185 8.40 9.79 -15.82
C SER A 185 9.56 9.95 -14.83
N ARG A 186 10.18 11.13 -14.82
CA ARG A 186 11.28 11.47 -13.89
C ARG A 186 10.90 11.25 -12.43
N THR A 187 9.68 11.65 -12.04
CA THR A 187 9.18 11.48 -10.67
C THR A 187 9.06 10.02 -10.28
N VAL A 188 8.51 9.18 -11.17
CA VAL A 188 8.34 7.74 -10.90
C VAL A 188 9.69 7.05 -10.82
N VAL A 189 10.61 7.33 -11.75
CA VAL A 189 11.97 6.77 -11.73
C VAL A 189 12.74 7.21 -10.49
N ALA A 190 12.69 8.50 -10.13
CA ALA A 190 13.34 8.99 -8.91
C ALA A 190 12.80 8.30 -7.66
N PHE A 191 11.49 8.11 -7.57
CA PHE A 191 10.87 7.36 -6.47
C PHE A 191 11.32 5.89 -6.43
N ILE A 192 11.30 5.18 -7.57
CA ILE A 192 11.75 3.79 -7.66
C ILE A 192 13.21 3.67 -7.22
N LEU A 193 14.08 4.56 -7.70
CA LEU A 193 15.50 4.57 -7.35
C LEU A 193 15.71 4.84 -5.87
N PHE A 194 15.05 5.86 -5.31
CA PHE A 194 15.12 6.18 -3.88
C PHE A 194 14.68 4.99 -3.02
N TRP A 195 13.54 4.40 -3.36
CA TRP A 195 12.99 3.24 -2.65
C TRP A 195 13.91 2.01 -2.76
N PHE A 196 14.46 1.74 -3.95
CA PHE A 196 15.36 0.63 -4.18
C PHE A 196 16.68 0.80 -3.43
N VAL A 197 17.25 2.00 -3.42
CA VAL A 197 18.47 2.31 -2.63
C VAL A 197 18.21 2.09 -1.14
N GLY A 198 17.07 2.53 -0.61
CA GLY A 198 16.70 2.25 0.79
C GLY A 198 16.66 0.75 1.11
N ASN A 199 16.07 -0.05 0.22
CA ASN A 199 16.04 -1.51 0.37
C ASN A 199 17.43 -2.16 0.26
N LEU A 200 18.29 -1.64 -0.61
CA LEU A 200 19.66 -2.13 -0.75
C LEU A 200 20.50 -1.81 0.50
N LEU A 201 20.35 -0.62 1.08
CA LEU A 201 21.01 -0.25 2.33
C LEU A 201 20.62 -1.21 3.47
N ILE A 202 19.33 -1.51 3.58
CA ILE A 202 18.83 -2.52 4.52
C ILE A 202 19.44 -3.89 4.24
N ALA A 203 19.50 -4.31 2.97
CA ALA A 203 20.06 -5.60 2.57
C ALA A 203 21.53 -5.78 2.98
N VAL A 204 22.32 -4.71 2.96
CA VAL A 204 23.73 -4.72 3.38
C VAL A 204 23.93 -4.44 4.88
N GLY A 205 22.85 -4.46 5.66
CA GLY A 205 22.90 -4.36 7.12
C GLY A 205 23.00 -2.94 7.66
N VAL A 206 22.66 -1.91 6.87
CA VAL A 206 22.53 -0.53 7.36
C VAL A 206 21.14 -0.34 7.94
N PRO A 207 20.97 -0.20 9.28
CA PRO A 207 19.67 0.01 9.87
C PRO A 207 19.15 1.41 9.51
N LEU A 208 18.03 1.49 8.80
CA LEU A 208 17.36 2.75 8.50
C LEU A 208 16.38 3.16 9.62
N ILE A 209 15.65 2.20 10.20
CA ILE A 209 14.64 2.38 11.25
C ILE A 209 14.53 1.08 12.07
N GLY A 210 14.41 1.21 13.41
CA GLY A 210 14.22 0.08 14.33
C GLY A 210 15.52 -0.47 14.92
N ASP A 211 15.41 -1.51 15.76
CA ASP A 211 16.59 -2.25 16.22
C ASP A 211 17.17 -3.09 15.06
N GLY A 212 18.50 -3.18 14.98
CA GLY A 212 19.18 -3.95 13.94
C GLY A 212 19.19 -5.46 14.18
N SER A 213 18.39 -5.96 15.13
CA SER A 213 18.39 -7.38 15.51
C SER A 213 17.40 -8.22 14.69
N GLN A 214 16.39 -7.60 14.06
CA GLN A 214 15.53 -8.27 13.08
C GLN A 214 15.99 -7.98 11.65
N ALA A 215 16.36 -9.04 10.93
CA ALA A 215 16.65 -8.95 9.50
C ALA A 215 15.38 -8.53 8.73
N ILE A 216 15.42 -7.37 8.10
CA ILE A 216 14.32 -6.87 7.26
C ILE A 216 14.39 -7.57 5.88
N ALA A 217 13.30 -8.21 5.49
CA ALA A 217 13.18 -8.95 4.23
C ALA A 217 13.00 -8.01 3.01
N TRP A 218 14.08 -7.35 2.61
CA TRP A 218 14.16 -6.46 1.44
C TRP A 218 13.70 -7.14 0.13
N ASP A 219 13.91 -8.45 0.02
CA ASP A 219 13.47 -9.29 -1.09
C ASP A 219 11.94 -9.41 -1.18
N ALA A 220 11.27 -9.59 -0.03
CA ALA A 220 9.81 -9.57 0.03
C ALA A 220 9.26 -8.20 -0.43
N HIS A 221 9.95 -7.11 -0.10
CA HIS A 221 9.58 -5.77 -0.57
C HIS A 221 9.65 -5.68 -2.10
N ILE A 222 10.75 -6.17 -2.70
CA ILE A 222 10.91 -6.21 -4.17
C ILE A 222 9.81 -7.05 -4.82
N GLY A 223 9.49 -8.22 -4.26
CA GLY A 223 8.48 -9.12 -4.82
C GLY A 223 7.09 -8.48 -4.85
N GLY A 224 6.71 -7.85 -3.73
CA GLY A 224 5.47 -7.08 -3.66
C GLY A 224 5.46 -5.90 -4.63
N PHE A 225 6.54 -5.11 -4.68
CA PHE A 225 6.65 -3.96 -5.57
C PHE A 225 6.48 -4.34 -7.05
N ILE A 226 7.19 -5.38 -7.50
CA ILE A 226 7.11 -5.90 -8.87
C ILE A 226 5.68 -6.33 -9.19
N PHE A 227 5.04 -7.10 -8.29
CA PHE A 227 3.65 -7.49 -8.43
C PHE A 227 2.74 -6.28 -8.65
N GLY A 228 2.85 -5.29 -7.77
CA GLY A 228 2.03 -4.09 -7.85
C GLY A 228 2.28 -3.28 -9.13
N PHE A 229 3.54 -3.06 -9.48
CA PHE A 229 3.90 -2.25 -10.65
C PHE A 229 3.43 -2.88 -11.97
N ILE A 230 3.60 -4.19 -12.10
CA ILE A 230 3.29 -4.92 -13.35
C ILE A 230 1.80 -5.28 -13.43
N LEU A 231 1.22 -5.85 -12.37
CA LEU A 231 -0.11 -6.46 -12.43
C LEU A 231 -1.25 -5.53 -11.99
N PHE A 232 -0.97 -4.30 -11.55
CA PHE A 232 -2.02 -3.36 -11.14
C PHE A 232 -3.09 -3.12 -12.21
N SER A 233 -2.74 -3.20 -13.49
CA SER A 233 -3.68 -3.03 -14.60
C SER A 233 -4.87 -4.00 -14.56
N LEU A 234 -4.72 -5.18 -13.94
CA LEU A 234 -5.76 -6.19 -13.78
C LEU A 234 -6.80 -5.81 -12.71
N PHE A 235 -6.44 -4.93 -11.78
CA PHE A 235 -7.30 -4.49 -10.67
C PHE A 235 -7.96 -3.14 -10.95
N ASP A 236 -7.37 -2.38 -11.86
CA ASP A 236 -7.70 -1.00 -12.16
C ASP A 236 -9.17 -0.81 -12.56
N ARG A 237 -9.81 0.24 -12.04
CA ARG A 237 -11.10 0.73 -12.52
C ARG A 237 -10.82 2.00 -13.29
N LYS A 238 -11.30 2.07 -14.54
CA LYS A 238 -11.21 3.30 -15.31
C LYS A 238 -11.91 4.40 -14.50
N PRO A 239 -11.25 5.54 -14.21
CA PRO A 239 -11.92 6.67 -13.58
C PRO A 239 -13.14 7.07 -14.42
N PRO A 240 -14.23 7.58 -13.80
CA PRO A 240 -15.32 8.19 -14.55
C PRO A 240 -14.75 9.25 -15.50
N GLU A 241 -15.18 9.26 -16.75
CA GLU A 241 -14.85 10.35 -17.67
C GLU A 241 -15.53 11.62 -17.14
N GLU A 242 -14.77 12.70 -16.96
CA GLU A 242 -15.37 14.00 -16.64
C GLU A 242 -16.35 14.34 -17.75
N PRO A 243 -17.60 14.72 -17.43
CA PRO A 243 -18.51 15.25 -18.44
C PRO A 243 -17.79 16.42 -19.09
N LEU A 244 -17.66 16.40 -20.42
CA LEU A 244 -17.26 17.58 -21.18
C LEU A 244 -18.21 18.70 -20.75
N THR A 245 -17.73 19.65 -19.96
CA THR A 245 -18.51 20.83 -19.61
C THR A 245 -18.89 21.48 -20.93
N SER A 246 -20.18 21.50 -21.24
CA SER A 246 -20.75 22.03 -22.48
C SER A 246 -20.56 23.54 -22.64
N GLU A 247 -19.86 24.20 -21.72
CA GLU A 247 -19.57 25.64 -21.75
C GLU A 247 -18.79 26.08 -23.00
N ALA A 248 -18.08 25.17 -23.68
CA ALA A 248 -17.42 25.50 -24.94
C ALA A 248 -18.38 25.55 -26.15
N SER A 249 -19.59 24.99 -26.04
CA SER A 249 -20.58 25.00 -27.15
C SER A 249 -21.42 26.27 -27.17
N ASP A 250 -21.66 26.89 -26.01
CA ASP A 250 -22.49 28.11 -25.93
C ASP A 250 -21.71 29.37 -26.36
N ILE A 251 -20.39 29.40 -26.17
CA ILE A 251 -19.55 30.54 -26.57
C ILE A 251 -19.35 30.63 -28.10
N LEU A 252 -19.56 29.52 -28.83
CA LEU A 252 -19.47 29.48 -30.30
C LEU A 252 -20.83 29.68 -30.99
N GLN A 253 -21.92 29.82 -30.22
CA GLN A 253 -23.29 30.01 -30.73
C GLN A 253 -23.92 31.36 -30.36
N SER A 254 -23.20 32.24 -29.64
CA SER A 254 -23.60 33.62 -29.33
C SER A 254 -22.78 34.64 -30.11
#